data_AF-A0A4Y2KS74-F1
#
_entry.id   AF-A0A4Y2KS74-F1
#
_cell.length_a   1.000
_cell.length_b   1.000
_cell.length_c   1.000
_cell.angle_alpha   90.00
_cell.angle_beta   90.00
_cell.angle_gamma   90.00
#
_symmetry.space_group_name_H-M   'P 1'
#
loop_
_entity.id
_entity.type
_entity.pdbx_description
1 polymer ?
#
loop_
_entity_poly.entity_id
_entity_poly.type
_entity_poly.pdbx_seq_one_letter_code
_entity_poly.pdbx_strand_id
1 'polypeptide(L)'
;MRIALKQLLAIHHKFENEVLLSDSQAAIQSISSFELPLTPDIFHCQELLRTLTLKKKRIVLQWVRGHCGVWGNEQADFLAKRGANLLQHPNTDTSYWKVKLFLKNLCTSNSLRDLQTRTALKS
;
A
#
# COMPACT_ATOMS: atom_id res chain seq x y z
N MET A 1 -1.60 -9.28 2.49
CA MET A 1 -0.49 -10.15 2.03
C MET A 1 0.53 -9.44 1.13
N ARG A 2 0.14 -8.95 -0.06
CA ARG A 2 1.07 -8.42 -1.09
C ARG A 2 2.07 -7.37 -0.56
N ILE A 3 1.59 -6.38 0.18
CA ILE A 3 2.44 -5.32 0.74
C ILE A 3 3.49 -5.87 1.71
N ALA A 4 3.09 -6.78 2.59
CA ALA A 4 4.02 -7.41 3.53
C ALA A 4 5.09 -8.24 2.79
N LEU A 5 4.71 -9.01 1.77
CA LEU A 5 5.68 -9.75 0.94
C LEU A 5 6.66 -8.81 0.22
N LYS A 6 6.19 -7.66 -0.29
CA LYS A 6 7.07 -6.63 -0.87
C LYS A 6 8.08 -6.08 0.16
N GLN A 7 7.62 -5.81 1.38
CA GLN A 7 8.50 -5.35 2.45
C GLN A 7 9.55 -6.41 2.82
N LEU A 8 9.15 -7.68 2.95
CA LEU A 8 10.07 -8.78 3.17
C LEU A 8 11.10 -8.90 2.04
N LEU A 9 10.70 -8.72 0.79
CA LEU A 9 11.65 -8.68 -0.32
C LEU A 9 12.65 -7.53 -0.19
N ALA A 10 12.21 -6.34 0.21
CA ALA A 10 13.09 -5.19 0.42
C ALA A 10 14.11 -5.43 1.55
N ILE A 11 13.72 -6.13 2.61
CA ILE A 11 14.58 -6.41 3.77
C ILE A 11 15.17 -7.84 3.77
N HIS A 12 15.17 -8.54 2.64
CA HIS A 12 15.55 -9.96 2.57
C HIS A 12 16.94 -10.31 3.13
N HIS A 13 17.85 -9.35 3.21
CA HIS A 13 19.18 -9.55 3.81
C HIS A 13 19.15 -9.65 5.34
N LYS A 14 18.04 -9.25 6.00
CA LYS A 14 17.92 -9.18 7.46
C LYS A 14 17.35 -10.45 8.12
N PHE A 15 16.86 -11.40 7.33
CA PHE A 15 16.25 -12.61 7.85
C PHE A 15 16.56 -13.81 6.95
N GLU A 16 16.42 -15.01 7.49
CA GLU A 16 16.48 -16.27 6.73
C GLU A 16 15.12 -16.96 6.70
N ASN A 17 14.44 -16.96 7.85
CA ASN A 17 13.15 -17.57 8.07
C ASN A 17 12.19 -16.51 8.62
N GLU A 18 10.97 -16.46 8.10
CA GLU A 18 9.95 -15.52 8.56
C GLU A 18 8.57 -16.17 8.56
N VAL A 19 7.72 -15.79 9.52
CA VAL A 19 6.34 -16.27 9.61
C VAL A 19 5.39 -15.10 9.40
N LEU A 20 4.59 -15.17 8.34
CA LEU A 20 3.54 -14.21 8.07
C LEU A 20 2.21 -14.72 8.61
N LEU A 21 1.67 -14.02 9.60
CA LEU A 21 0.40 -14.35 10.24
C LEU A 21 -0.74 -13.63 9.50
N SER A 22 -1.81 -14.35 9.17
CA SER A 22 -3.02 -13.76 8.58
C SER A 22 -4.27 -14.46 9.09
N ASP A 23 -5.32 -13.67 9.34
CA ASP A 23 -6.63 -14.19 9.73
C ASP A 23 -7.52 -14.60 8.54
N SER A 24 -7.09 -14.31 7.31
CA SER A 24 -7.78 -14.71 6.09
C SER A 24 -7.28 -16.08 5.61
N GLN A 25 -7.97 -17.14 6.07
CA GLN A 25 -7.70 -18.51 5.60
C GLN A 25 -7.81 -18.63 4.08
N ALA A 26 -8.85 -18.01 3.49
CA ALA A 26 -9.05 -17.99 2.04
C ALA A 26 -7.86 -17.36 1.30
N ALA A 27 -7.32 -16.24 1.78
CA ALA A 27 -6.17 -15.61 1.15
C ALA A 27 -4.91 -16.49 1.21
N ILE A 28 -4.67 -17.18 2.33
CA ILE A 28 -3.56 -18.14 2.45
C ILE A 28 -3.76 -19.27 1.43
N GLN A 29 -4.95 -19.89 1.40
CA GLN A 29 -5.27 -20.98 0.47
C GLN A 29 -5.11 -20.56 -0.99
N SER A 30 -5.62 -19.40 -1.39
CA SER A 30 -5.51 -18.92 -2.77
C SER A 30 -4.06 -18.67 -3.20
N ILE A 31 -3.21 -18.14 -2.29
CA ILE A 31 -1.81 -17.87 -2.59
C ILE A 31 -0.98 -19.16 -2.59
N SER A 32 -1.30 -20.10 -1.70
CA SER A 32 -0.63 -21.40 -1.60
C SER A 32 -1.10 -22.42 -2.64
N SER A 33 -2.19 -22.13 -3.37
CA SER A 33 -2.68 -23.00 -4.44
C SER A 33 -1.73 -23.04 -5.63
N PHE A 34 -1.65 -24.20 -6.28
CA PHE A 34 -0.95 -24.40 -7.56
C PHE A 34 -1.85 -24.13 -8.78
N GLU A 35 -3.12 -23.79 -8.54
CA GLU A 35 -4.07 -23.45 -9.59
C GLU A 35 -3.80 -22.07 -10.21
N LEU A 36 -4.46 -21.80 -11.33
CA LEU A 36 -4.40 -20.49 -11.97
C LEU A 36 -4.89 -19.41 -11.00
N PRO A 37 -4.12 -18.32 -10.80
CA PRO A 37 -4.49 -17.28 -9.86
C PRO A 37 -5.75 -16.57 -10.33
N LEU A 38 -6.78 -16.57 -9.47
CA LEU A 38 -8.07 -15.95 -9.77
C LEU A 38 -8.00 -14.43 -9.96
N THR A 39 -6.98 -13.78 -9.39
CA THR A 39 -6.79 -12.34 -9.47
C THR A 39 -5.32 -11.97 -9.70
N PRO A 40 -5.04 -10.80 -10.32
CA PRO A 40 -3.68 -10.29 -10.45
C PRO A 40 -2.96 -10.15 -9.11
N ASP A 41 -3.69 -9.85 -8.03
CA ASP A 41 -3.09 -9.72 -6.70
C ASP A 41 -2.58 -11.06 -6.14
N ILE A 42 -3.29 -12.17 -6.39
CA ILE A 42 -2.84 -13.52 -6.03
C ILE A 42 -1.59 -13.87 -6.83
N PHE A 43 -1.60 -13.62 -8.15
CA PHE A 43 -0.44 -13.84 -9.03
C PHE A 43 0.80 -13.11 -8.51
N HIS A 44 0.68 -11.82 -8.19
CA HIS A 44 1.79 -11.04 -7.63
C HIS A 44 2.30 -11.59 -6.30
N CYS A 45 1.42 -12.09 -5.42
CA CYS A 45 1.85 -12.71 -4.16
C CYS A 45 2.66 -13.98 -4.40
N GLN A 46 2.20 -14.84 -5.33
CA GLN A 46 2.91 -16.05 -5.72
C GLN A 46 4.28 -15.73 -6.33
N GLU A 47 4.38 -14.70 -7.17
CA GLU A 47 5.65 -14.26 -7.77
C GLU A 47 6.64 -13.74 -6.71
N LEU A 48 6.15 -12.95 -5.76
CA LEU A 48 6.96 -12.45 -4.64
C LEU A 48 7.47 -13.60 -3.75
N LEU A 49 6.62 -14.58 -3.44
CA LEU A 49 7.02 -15.77 -2.69
C LEU A 49 8.08 -16.57 -3.45
N ARG A 50 7.88 -16.80 -4.75
CA ARG A 50 8.88 -17.48 -5.60
C ARG A 50 10.22 -16.74 -5.58
N THR A 51 10.18 -15.41 -5.67
CA THR A 51 11.38 -14.57 -5.63
C THR A 51 12.12 -14.69 -4.29
N LEU A 52 11.39 -14.70 -3.17
CA LEU A 52 11.95 -14.92 -1.84
C LEU A 52 12.55 -16.33 -1.72
N THR A 53 11.90 -17.36 -2.24
CA THR A 53 12.41 -18.73 -2.29
C THR A 53 13.71 -18.82 -3.09
N LEU A 54 13.78 -18.19 -4.27
CA LEU A 54 15.01 -18.13 -5.09
C LEU A 54 16.16 -17.44 -4.34
N LYS A 55 15.84 -16.50 -3.44
CA LYS A 55 16.80 -15.84 -2.54
C LYS A 55 17.12 -16.67 -1.28
N LYS A 56 16.75 -17.95 -1.25
CA LYS A 56 16.94 -18.89 -0.13
C LYS A 56 16.27 -18.43 1.17
N LYS A 57 15.11 -17.77 1.06
CA LYS A 57 14.31 -17.35 2.22
C LYS A 57 13.16 -18.31 2.43
N ARG A 58 12.93 -18.71 3.68
CA ARG A 58 11.81 -19.56 4.05
C ARG A 58 10.70 -18.70 4.66
N ILE A 59 9.59 -18.59 3.93
CA ILE A 59 8.41 -17.88 4.40
C ILE A 59 7.33 -18.89 4.74
N VAL A 60 6.79 -18.82 5.96
CA VAL A 60 5.63 -19.60 6.38
C VAL A 60 4.41 -18.68 6.43
N LEU A 61 3.32 -19.06 5.76
CA LEU A 61 2.03 -18.39 5.93
C LEU A 61 1.24 -19.13 7.00
N GLN A 62 0.99 -18.49 8.13
CA GLN A 62 0.29 -19.10 9.26
C GLN A 62 -1.08 -18.45 9.44
N TRP A 63 -2.12 -19.28 9.46
CA TRP A 63 -3.46 -18.81 9.79
C TRP A 63 -3.58 -18.54 11.29
N VAL A 64 -4.24 -17.44 11.65
CA VAL A 64 -4.62 -17.09 13.02
C VAL A 64 -6.11 -16.77 13.09
N ARG A 65 -6.74 -16.92 14.26
CA ARG A 65 -8.14 -16.52 14.41
C ARG A 65 -8.25 -15.00 14.51
N GLY A 66 -9.12 -14.41 13.68
CA GLY A 66 -9.48 -13.00 13.78
C GLY A 66 -10.39 -12.72 14.97
N HIS A 67 -10.38 -11.48 15.49
CA HIS A 67 -11.30 -11.00 16.54
C HIS A 67 -11.36 -11.83 17.84
N CYS A 68 -10.25 -12.47 18.22
CA CYS A 68 -10.18 -13.37 19.38
C CYS A 68 -9.29 -12.85 20.53
N GLY A 69 -8.95 -11.56 20.61
CA GLY A 69 -8.04 -11.04 21.65
C GLY A 69 -6.55 -11.23 21.34
N VAL A 70 -6.20 -11.68 20.12
CA VAL A 70 -4.78 -11.82 19.74
C VAL A 70 -4.23 -10.45 19.45
N TRP A 71 -3.55 -9.87 20.45
CA TRP A 71 -3.08 -8.48 20.43
C TRP A 71 -2.41 -8.08 19.11
N GLY A 72 -1.47 -8.88 18.59
CA GLY A 72 -0.79 -8.57 17.32
C GLY A 72 -1.72 -8.52 16.10
N ASN A 73 -2.69 -9.44 16.03
CA ASN A 73 -3.66 -9.47 14.92
C ASN A 73 -4.65 -8.31 15.03
N GLU A 74 -5.10 -7.98 16.24
CA GLU A 74 -6.01 -6.86 16.49
C GLU A 74 -5.36 -5.52 16.14
N GLN A 75 -4.08 -5.35 16.49
CA GLN A 75 -3.33 -4.17 16.09
C GLN A 75 -3.16 -4.10 14.57
N ALA A 76 -2.89 -5.22 13.90
CA ALA A 76 -2.80 -5.25 12.44
C ALA A 76 -4.13 -4.89 11.76
N ASP A 77 -5.24 -5.44 12.23
CA ASP A 77 -6.59 -5.14 11.72
C ASP A 77 -6.99 -3.68 11.97
N PHE A 78 -6.71 -3.16 13.17
CA PHE A 78 -6.92 -1.75 13.50
C PHE A 78 -6.16 -0.82 12.54
N LEU A 79 -4.86 -1.09 12.31
CA LEU A 79 -4.04 -0.30 11.40
C LEU A 79 -4.49 -0.43 9.95
N ALA A 80 -4.89 -1.63 9.51
CA ALA A 80 -5.42 -1.85 8.18
C ALA A 80 -6.72 -1.06 7.94
N LYS A 81 -7.67 -1.09 8.87
CA LYS A 81 -8.91 -0.30 8.83
C LYS A 81 -8.64 1.20 8.82
N ARG A 82 -7.73 1.66 9.68
CA ARG A 82 -7.32 3.07 9.69
C ARG A 82 -6.71 3.49 8.36
N GLY A 83 -5.88 2.66 7.75
CA GLY A 83 -5.30 2.90 6.43
C GLY A 83 -6.31 2.88 5.29
N ALA A 84 -7.32 2.00 5.35
CA ALA A 84 -8.40 1.95 4.37
C ALA A 84 -9.28 3.21 4.39
N ASN A 85 -9.40 3.87 5.55
CA ASN A 85 -10.14 5.12 5.70
C ASN A 85 -9.34 6.36 5.29
N LEU A 86 -8.04 6.23 4.99
CA LEU A 86 -7.27 7.34 4.43
C LEU A 86 -7.68 7.54 2.97
N LEU A 87 -7.91 8.79 2.58
CA LEU A 87 -8.17 9.14 1.18
C LEU A 87 -6.97 8.70 0.34
N GLN A 88 -7.12 7.58 -0.36
CA GLN A 88 -6.20 7.21 -1.42
C GLN A 88 -6.40 8.23 -2.53
N HIS A 89 -5.33 8.91 -2.94
CA HIS A 89 -5.40 9.66 -4.19
C HIS A 89 -5.84 8.67 -5.27
N PRO A 90 -6.94 8.96 -5.99
CA PRO A 90 -7.36 8.04 -7.03
C PRO A 90 -6.19 7.93 -8.00
N ASN A 91 -5.70 6.70 -8.22
CA ASN A 91 -4.75 6.36 -9.28
C ASN A 91 -5.37 6.56 -10.68
N THR A 92 -6.38 7.43 -10.80
CA THR A 92 -6.80 7.98 -12.08
C THR A 92 -5.72 8.94 -12.51
N ASP A 93 -5.10 8.69 -13.66
CA ASP A 93 -4.29 9.68 -14.34
C ASP A 93 -5.06 11.00 -14.35
N THR A 94 -4.53 11.98 -13.62
CA THR A 94 -5.16 13.30 -13.58
C THR A 94 -5.03 13.84 -14.98
N SER A 95 -6.16 14.02 -15.68
CA SER A 95 -6.12 14.45 -17.07
C SER A 95 -5.27 15.70 -17.21
N TYR A 96 -4.50 15.79 -18.29
CA TYR A 96 -3.64 16.95 -18.59
C TYR A 96 -4.40 18.27 -18.38
N TRP A 97 -5.68 18.31 -18.76
CA TRP A 97 -6.56 19.46 -18.58
C TRP A 97 -6.80 19.84 -17.12
N LYS A 98 -7.03 18.88 -16.22
CA LYS A 98 -7.16 19.14 -14.78
C LYS A 98 -5.86 19.67 -14.20
N VAL A 99 -4.72 19.08 -14.57
CA VAL A 99 -3.39 19.56 -14.13
C VAL A 99 -3.13 20.98 -14.65
N LYS A 100 -3.36 21.23 -15.94
CA LYS A 100 -3.19 22.55 -16.56
C LYS A 100 -4.09 23.62 -15.93
N LEU A 101 -5.35 23.29 -15.66
CA LEU A 101 -6.30 24.20 -15.03
C LEU A 101 -5.88 24.53 -13.60
N PHE A 102 -5.46 23.53 -12.83
CA PHE A 102 -4.97 23.72 -11.47
C PHE A 102 -3.73 24.62 -11.42
N LEU A 103 -2.74 24.37 -12.29
CA LEU A 103 -1.54 25.20 -12.40
C LEU A 103 -1.86 26.65 -12.79
N LYS A 104 -2.80 26.85 -13.74
CA LYS A 104 -3.23 28.19 -14.15
C LYS A 104 -3.87 28.93 -12.98
N ASN A 105 -4.75 28.27 -12.22
CA ASN A 105 -5.41 28.86 -11.05
C ASN A 105 -4.42 29.23 -9.95
N LEU A 106 -3.41 28.39 -9.70
CA LEU A 106 -2.33 28.69 -8.75
C LEU A 106 -1.56 29.94 -9.16
N CYS A 107 -1.12 30.04 -10.41
CA CYS A 107 -0.40 31.21 -10.91
C CYS A 107 -1.24 32.49 -10.81
N THR A 108 -2.53 32.43 -11.16
CA THR A 108 -3.44 33.57 -11.05
C THR A 108 -3.66 33.98 -9.59
N SER A 109 -3.85 33.02 -8.69
CA SER A 109 -4.05 33.30 -7.26
C SER A 109 -2.80 33.90 -6.59
N ASN A 110 -1.61 33.41 -6.93
CA ASN A 110 -0.34 33.94 -6.42
C ASN A 110 -0.03 35.32 -6.98
N SER A 111 -0.32 35.56 -8.27
CA SER A 111 -0.20 36.87 -8.90
C SER A 111 -1.12 37.90 -8.25
N LEU A 112 -2.38 37.53 -7.96
CA LEU A 112 -3.33 38.37 -7.24
C LEU A 112 -2.86 38.72 -5.82
N ARG A 113 -2.33 37.75 -5.08
CA ARG A 113 -1.76 38.01 -3.75
C ARG A 113 -0.56 38.95 -3.81
N ASP A 114 0.36 38.76 -4.75
CA ASP A 114 1.55 39.61 -4.92
C ASP A 114 1.15 41.06 -5.25
N LEU A 115 0.15 41.25 -6.13
CA LEU A 115 -0.41 42.57 -6.45
C LEU A 115 -1.06 43.24 -5.23
N GLN A 116 -1.80 42.48 -4.40
CA GLN A 116 -2.40 42.99 -3.17
C GLN A 116 -1.33 43.44 -2.18
N THR A 117 -0.26 42.65 -1.98
CA THR A 117 0.85 43.02 -1.09
C THR A 117 1.61 44.26 -1.56
N ARG A 118 1.82 44.42 -2.88
CA ARG A 118 2.49 45.61 -3.44
C ARG A 118 1.64 46.87 -3.33
N THR A 119 0.31 46.73 -3.38
CA THR A 119 -0.61 47.86 -3.23
C THR A 119 -0.73 48.27 -1.76
N ALA A 120 -0.68 47.32 -0.82
CA ALA A 120 -0.70 47.58 0.62
C ALA A 120 0.59 48.22 1.17
N LEU A 121 1.73 48.09 0.48
CA LEU A 121 3.00 48.73 0.85
C LEU A 121 3.12 50.20 0.36
N LYS A 122 2.13 50.69 -0.40
CA LYS A 122 2.10 52.07 -0.97
C LYS A 122 1.18 53.04 -0.22
N SER A 123 0.58 52.62 0.88
CA SER A 123 -0.22 53.44 1.81
C SER A 123 0.55 53.71 3.09
#